data_AF-A0A0B4IBW7-F1
#
_entry.id   AF-A0A0B4IBW7-F1
#
_cell.length_a   1.000
_cell.length_b   1.000
_cell.length_c   1.000
_cell.angle_alpha   90.00
_cell.angle_beta   90.00
_cell.angle_gamma   90.00
#
_symmetry.space_group_name_H-M   'P 1'
#
loop_
_entity.id
_entity.type
_entity.pdbx_description
1 polymer ?
#
loop_
_entity_poly.entity_id
_entity_poly.type
_entity_poly.pdbx_seq_one_letter_code
_entity_poly.pdbx_strand_id
1 'polypeptide(L)'
;MPLPDSDTEVKASSEAAENFASHYYQAINNRSTLLPFYINSSPRYSIAADISINGSVVATPADYTTLLEAQGQGVRYEIESLDAHVINPSSKYGAPDNIHDNNKVEKNGSRMTIVVTTMGRVQFGKGREAPRKMFNETFVLVPNWDSMARNPPRGVKRWLIMSQNFRAL
;
A
#
# COMPACT_ATOMS: atom_id res chain seq x y z
N MET A 1 12.98 14.35 -19.61
CA MET A 1 11.68 13.67 -19.76
C MET A 1 10.65 14.54 -19.07
N PRO A 2 9.50 14.83 -19.71
CA PRO A 2 8.48 15.64 -19.07
C PRO A 2 7.87 14.87 -17.90
N LEU A 3 7.74 15.56 -16.76
CA LEU A 3 6.99 15.07 -15.60
C LEU A 3 5.50 14.94 -15.96
N PRO A 4 4.72 14.13 -15.22
CA PRO A 4 3.27 14.13 -15.36
C PRO A 4 2.71 15.53 -15.09
N ASP A 5 1.60 15.87 -15.74
CA ASP A 5 0.84 17.08 -15.39
C ASP A 5 -0.06 16.83 -14.18
N SER A 6 -0.59 17.90 -13.59
CA SER A 6 -1.40 17.81 -12.37
C SER A 6 -2.65 16.95 -12.53
N ASP A 7 -3.28 16.93 -13.70
CA ASP A 7 -4.45 16.09 -13.96
C ASP A 7 -4.07 14.61 -13.96
N THR A 8 -2.95 14.28 -14.60
CA THR A 8 -2.39 12.93 -14.60
C THR A 8 -1.98 12.49 -13.20
N GLU A 9 -1.35 13.37 -12.41
CA GLU A 9 -0.96 13.07 -11.03
C GLU A 9 -2.19 12.71 -10.19
N VAL A 10 -3.22 13.57 -10.18
CA VAL A 10 -4.47 13.35 -9.41
C VAL A 10 -5.14 12.06 -9.83
N LYS A 11 -5.33 11.85 -11.14
CA LYS A 11 -5.99 10.66 -11.67
C LYS A 11 -5.22 9.39 -11.29
N ALA A 12 -3.92 9.36 -11.55
CA ALA A 12 -3.09 8.19 -11.30
C ALA A 12 -2.96 7.88 -9.80
N SER A 13 -2.92 8.91 -8.93
CA SER A 13 -2.88 8.69 -7.48
C SER A 13 -4.20 8.17 -6.93
N SER A 14 -5.34 8.67 -7.40
CA SER A 14 -6.67 8.16 -7.00
C SER A 14 -6.85 6.70 -7.43
N GLU A 15 -6.53 6.37 -8.69
CA GLU A 15 -6.59 4.99 -9.19
C GLU A 15 -5.62 4.07 -8.43
N ALA A 16 -4.42 4.55 -8.12
CA ALA A 16 -3.44 3.79 -7.33
C ALA A 16 -3.97 3.47 -5.92
N ALA A 17 -4.51 4.47 -5.25
CA ALA A 17 -5.01 4.35 -3.89
C ALA A 17 -6.22 3.39 -3.81
N GLU A 18 -7.18 3.52 -4.73
CA GLU A 18 -8.38 2.67 -4.75
C GLU A 18 -8.00 1.20 -4.99
N ASN A 19 -7.18 0.95 -6.02
CA ASN A 19 -6.73 -0.39 -6.35
C ASN A 19 -5.86 -1.00 -5.23
N PHE A 20 -4.99 -0.20 -4.61
CA PHE A 20 -4.17 -0.65 -3.49
C PHE A 20 -5.04 -1.01 -2.29
N ALA A 21 -5.90 -0.10 -1.83
CA ALA A 21 -6.73 -0.29 -0.64
C ALA A 21 -7.66 -1.50 -0.81
N SER A 22 -8.33 -1.61 -1.97
CA SER A 22 -9.20 -2.74 -2.27
C SER A 22 -8.48 -4.08 -2.12
N HIS A 23 -7.30 -4.24 -2.76
CA HIS A 23 -6.54 -5.49 -2.66
C HIS A 23 -5.94 -5.73 -1.27
N TYR A 24 -5.46 -4.68 -0.59
CA TYR A 24 -4.81 -4.79 0.70
C TYR A 24 -5.80 -5.21 1.79
N TYR A 25 -6.95 -4.54 1.90
CA TYR A 25 -7.97 -4.90 2.88
C TYR A 25 -8.68 -6.20 2.54
N GLN A 26 -8.80 -6.56 1.25
CA GLN A 26 -9.23 -7.91 0.86
C GLN A 26 -8.23 -8.96 1.36
N ALA A 27 -6.92 -8.73 1.23
CA ALA A 27 -5.89 -9.63 1.73
C ALA A 27 -5.92 -9.76 3.25
N ILE A 28 -6.08 -8.66 3.99
CA ILE A 28 -6.25 -8.68 5.46
C ILE A 28 -7.49 -9.51 5.86
N ASN A 29 -8.63 -9.24 5.23
CA ASN A 29 -9.88 -9.94 5.54
C ASN A 29 -9.82 -11.45 5.21
N ASN A 30 -9.08 -11.82 4.18
CA ASN A 30 -8.87 -13.21 3.79
C ASN A 30 -7.71 -13.89 4.54
N ARG A 31 -7.00 -13.16 5.42
CA ARG A 31 -5.79 -13.64 6.10
C ARG A 31 -4.72 -14.14 5.10
N SER A 32 -4.59 -13.45 3.96
CA SER A 32 -3.58 -13.74 2.94
C SER A 32 -2.19 -13.22 3.35
N THR A 33 -1.14 -13.71 2.70
CA THR A 33 0.22 -13.19 2.89
C THR A 33 0.30 -11.70 2.55
N LEU A 34 0.88 -10.92 3.47
CA LEU A 34 1.02 -9.47 3.31
C LEU A 34 2.36 -9.06 2.72
N LEU A 35 3.39 -9.91 2.76
CA LEU A 35 4.73 -9.61 2.25
C LEU A 35 4.72 -8.98 0.83
N PRO A 36 3.92 -9.45 -0.15
CA PRO A 36 3.90 -8.87 -1.50
C PRO A 36 3.40 -7.42 -1.60
N PHE A 37 2.84 -6.87 -0.52
CA PHE A 37 2.42 -5.47 -0.47
C PHE A 37 3.52 -4.53 0.03
N TYR A 38 4.60 -5.04 0.64
CA TYR A 38 5.65 -4.21 1.24
C TYR A 38 6.91 -4.20 0.40
N ILE A 39 7.71 -3.12 0.55
CA ILE A 39 9.02 -3.02 -0.10
C ILE A 39 9.98 -4.16 0.28
N ASN A 40 9.76 -4.79 1.44
CA ASN A 40 10.51 -5.97 1.90
C ASN A 40 10.47 -7.14 0.91
N SER A 41 9.48 -7.20 0.01
CA SER A 41 9.37 -8.23 -1.03
C SER A 41 10.26 -7.98 -2.26
N SER A 42 10.79 -6.76 -2.43
CA SER A 42 11.61 -6.40 -3.59
C SER A 42 13.05 -6.12 -3.18
N PRO A 43 14.05 -6.75 -3.82
CA PRO A 43 15.46 -6.51 -3.53
C PRO A 43 15.93 -5.11 -3.98
N ARG A 44 15.08 -4.35 -4.68
CA ARG A 44 15.35 -2.99 -5.16
C ARG A 44 15.44 -1.97 -4.04
N TYR A 45 14.74 -2.22 -2.94
CA TYR A 45 14.70 -1.34 -1.78
C TYR A 45 15.68 -1.83 -0.72
N SER A 46 16.63 -0.97 -0.35
CA SER A 46 17.72 -1.32 0.57
C SER A 46 17.34 -1.23 2.05
N ILE A 47 16.12 -0.77 2.34
CA ILE A 47 15.58 -0.57 3.68
C ILE A 47 14.35 -1.46 3.88
N ALA A 48 14.04 -1.76 5.15
CA ALA A 48 12.77 -2.37 5.51
C ALA A 48 11.65 -1.32 5.52
N ALA A 49 10.41 -1.75 5.31
CA ALA A 49 9.25 -0.89 5.52
C ALA A 49 9.15 -0.46 6.98
N ASP A 50 8.79 0.80 7.20
CA ASP A 50 8.51 1.33 8.54
C ASP A 50 7.04 1.07 8.90
N ILE A 51 6.79 0.22 9.88
CA ILE A 51 5.43 -0.22 10.26
C ILE A 51 5.19 0.17 11.71
N SER A 52 4.15 0.97 11.95
CA SER A 52 3.69 1.36 13.29
C SER A 52 2.21 1.03 13.46
N ILE A 53 1.90 0.12 14.39
CA ILE A 53 0.54 -0.33 14.68
C ILE A 53 0.16 0.13 16.09
N ASN A 54 -0.83 1.00 16.21
CA ASN A 54 -1.27 1.64 17.47
C ASN A 54 -0.12 2.27 18.26
N GLY A 55 0.88 2.83 17.56
CA GLY A 55 2.06 3.44 18.16
C GLY A 55 3.18 2.47 18.54
N SER A 56 3.00 1.16 18.36
CA SER A 56 4.06 0.17 18.52
C SER A 56 4.77 -0.07 17.18
N VAL A 57 6.09 0.02 17.17
CA VAL A 57 6.90 -0.31 15.99
C VAL A 57 6.89 -1.81 15.77
N VAL A 58 6.58 -2.22 14.53
CA VAL A 58 6.54 -3.61 14.09
C VAL A 58 7.66 -3.81 13.08
N ALA A 59 8.57 -4.74 13.35
CA ALA A 59 9.82 -4.84 12.59
C ALA A 59 9.62 -5.38 11.16
N THR A 60 8.66 -6.29 10.96
CA THR A 60 8.45 -6.94 9.66
C THR A 60 6.96 -7.13 9.31
N PRO A 61 6.63 -7.30 8.01
CA PRO A 61 5.27 -7.68 7.60
C PRO A 61 4.79 -9.02 8.18
N ALA A 62 5.72 -9.93 8.51
CA ALA A 62 5.40 -11.21 9.14
C ALA A 62 4.98 -11.03 10.61
N ASP A 63 5.67 -10.15 11.35
CA ASP A 63 5.26 -9.78 12.71
C ASP A 63 3.87 -9.11 12.69
N TYR A 64 3.61 -8.26 11.69
CA TYR A 64 2.29 -7.66 11.52
C TYR A 64 1.19 -8.70 11.23
N THR A 65 1.49 -9.71 10.40
CA THR A 65 0.56 -10.83 10.14
C THR A 65 0.27 -11.59 11.44
N THR A 66 1.27 -11.81 12.27
CA THR A 66 1.11 -12.44 13.60
C THR A 66 0.18 -11.61 14.51
N LEU A 67 0.33 -10.27 14.50
CA LEU A 67 -0.57 -9.38 15.24
C LEU A 67 -2.02 -9.46 14.74
N LEU A 68 -2.21 -9.53 13.42
CA LEU A 68 -3.53 -9.69 12.81
C LEU A 68 -4.17 -11.03 13.20
N GLU A 69 -3.41 -12.12 13.20
CA GLU A 69 -3.87 -13.45 13.65
C GLU A 69 -4.27 -13.45 15.12
N ALA A 70 -3.51 -12.76 15.97
CA ALA A 70 -3.80 -12.63 17.41
C ALA A 70 -5.13 -11.93 17.72
N GLN A 71 -5.71 -11.19 16.76
CA GLN A 71 -7.06 -10.61 16.90
C GLN A 71 -8.18 -11.66 16.89
N GLY A 72 -7.89 -12.90 16.49
CA GLY A 72 -8.84 -14.01 16.44
C GLY A 72 -9.62 -14.11 15.12
N GLN A 73 -10.67 -14.95 15.12
CA GLN A 73 -11.47 -15.21 13.94
C GLN A 73 -12.64 -14.23 13.78
N GLY A 74 -13.08 -14.02 12.53
CA GLY A 74 -14.23 -13.18 12.23
C GLY A 74 -13.96 -11.68 12.35
N VAL A 75 -12.70 -11.26 12.34
CA VAL A 75 -12.34 -9.85 12.23
C VAL A 75 -12.51 -9.40 10.78
N ARG A 76 -13.15 -8.25 10.57
CA ARG A 76 -13.41 -7.70 9.24
C ARG A 76 -13.15 -6.19 9.21
N TYR A 77 -12.33 -5.77 8.26
CA TYR A 77 -12.00 -4.40 7.97
C TYR A 77 -12.85 -3.90 6.80
N GLU A 78 -13.49 -2.75 7.00
CA GLU A 78 -14.33 -2.09 5.99
C GLU A 78 -13.88 -0.63 5.85
N ILE A 79 -13.60 -0.22 4.61
CA ILE A 79 -13.14 1.13 4.29
C ILE A 79 -14.34 2.03 4.03
N GLU A 80 -14.33 3.20 4.65
CA GLU A 80 -15.39 4.20 4.52
C GLU A 80 -14.93 5.41 3.71
N SER A 81 -13.66 5.79 3.85
CA SER A 81 -13.07 6.88 3.08
C SER A 81 -11.62 6.60 2.73
N LEU A 82 -11.19 7.24 1.65
CA LEU A 82 -9.87 7.13 1.06
C LEU A 82 -9.48 8.50 0.53
N ASP A 83 -8.24 8.89 0.78
CA ASP A 83 -7.61 10.10 0.25
C ASP A 83 -6.19 9.76 -0.25
N ALA A 84 -5.73 10.46 -1.29
CA ALA A 84 -4.45 10.19 -1.92
C ALA A 84 -3.77 11.48 -2.39
N HIS A 85 -2.49 11.62 -2.07
CA HIS A 85 -1.67 12.77 -2.43
C HIS A 85 -0.31 12.35 -2.97
N VAL A 86 0.10 12.93 -4.11
CA VAL A 86 1.44 12.74 -4.66
C VAL A 86 2.43 13.58 -3.84
N ILE A 87 3.43 12.93 -3.24
CA ILE A 87 4.50 13.60 -2.49
C ILE A 87 5.81 13.68 -3.26
N ASN A 88 5.98 12.85 -4.30
CA ASN A 88 7.06 12.95 -5.26
C ASN A 88 6.56 12.47 -6.62
N PRO A 89 6.51 13.31 -7.66
CA PRO A 89 6.00 12.90 -8.96
C PRO A 89 6.94 11.97 -9.74
N SER A 90 8.23 11.93 -9.37
CA SER A 90 9.27 11.17 -10.07
C SER A 90 10.28 10.54 -9.10
N SER A 91 9.90 9.39 -8.55
CA SER A 91 10.79 8.60 -7.70
C SER A 91 11.91 7.97 -8.53
N LYS A 92 13.10 8.01 -7.93
CA LYS A 92 14.32 7.34 -8.41
C LYS A 92 14.83 6.30 -7.42
N TYR A 93 14.25 6.24 -6.22
CA TYR A 93 14.72 5.36 -5.17
C TYR A 93 14.39 3.90 -5.51
N GLY A 94 15.42 3.05 -5.56
CA GLY A 94 15.32 1.66 -6.00
C GLY A 94 15.09 1.47 -7.51
N ALA A 95 15.08 2.56 -8.31
CA ALA A 95 14.81 2.45 -9.74
C ALA A 95 15.95 1.71 -10.46
N PRO A 96 15.66 0.79 -11.40
CA PRO A 96 16.67 0.19 -12.25
C PRO A 96 17.23 1.21 -13.26
N ASP A 97 18.47 1.00 -13.70
CA ASP A 97 19.11 1.85 -14.71
C ASP A 97 18.31 1.91 -16.03
N ASN A 98 17.68 0.79 -16.40
CA ASN A 98 16.90 0.64 -17.62
C ASN A 98 15.44 0.28 -17.30
N ILE A 99 14.57 1.28 -17.29
CA ILE A 99 13.11 1.12 -17.19
C ILE A 99 12.55 0.93 -18.61
N HIS A 100 11.77 -0.13 -18.82
CA HIS A 100 11.08 -0.35 -20.09
C HIS A 100 10.04 0.77 -20.32
N ASP A 101 10.04 1.36 -21.52
CA ASP A 101 9.19 2.50 -21.86
C ASP A 101 9.25 3.66 -20.85
N ASN A 102 10.45 3.99 -20.34
CA ASN A 102 10.64 4.98 -19.27
C ASN A 102 9.89 6.31 -19.51
N ASN A 103 9.89 6.83 -20.75
CA ASN A 103 9.15 8.05 -21.10
C ASN A 103 7.64 7.95 -20.82
N LYS A 104 7.04 6.79 -21.11
CA LYS A 104 5.62 6.53 -20.89
C LYS A 104 5.32 6.34 -19.41
N VAL A 105 6.20 5.62 -18.72
CA VAL A 105 6.12 5.34 -17.26
C VAL A 105 6.28 6.62 -16.44
N GLU A 106 7.13 7.56 -16.87
CA GLU A 106 7.25 8.89 -16.30
C GLU A 106 5.96 9.69 -16.51
N LYS A 107 5.54 9.82 -17.78
CA LYS A 107 4.42 10.67 -18.16
C LYS A 107 3.08 10.23 -17.53
N ASN A 108 2.88 8.93 -17.29
CA ASN A 108 1.62 8.41 -16.76
C ASN A 108 1.57 8.31 -15.22
N GLY A 109 2.54 8.91 -14.51
CA GLY A 109 2.58 8.92 -13.05
C GLY A 109 2.93 7.57 -12.41
N SER A 110 3.47 6.60 -13.16
CA SER A 110 3.84 5.30 -12.57
C SER A 110 5.00 5.41 -11.58
N ARG A 111 5.81 6.47 -11.68
CA ARG A 111 7.01 6.67 -10.84
C ARG A 111 6.73 7.46 -9.57
N MET A 112 5.48 7.77 -9.28
CA MET A 112 5.14 8.65 -8.16
C MET A 112 5.45 7.99 -6.82
N THR A 113 5.55 8.81 -5.77
CA THR A 113 5.39 8.36 -4.38
C THR A 113 4.12 9.00 -3.86
N ILE A 114 3.23 8.17 -3.31
CA ILE A 114 1.87 8.57 -3.00
C ILE A 114 1.64 8.33 -1.51
N VAL A 115 1.15 9.33 -0.80
CA VAL A 115 0.59 9.14 0.53
C VAL A 115 -0.88 8.79 0.36
N VAL A 116 -1.29 7.68 0.97
CA VAL A 116 -2.67 7.23 0.99
C VAL A 116 -3.17 7.22 2.42
N THR A 117 -4.28 7.89 2.69
CA THR A 117 -4.94 7.86 3.99
C THR A 117 -6.28 7.16 3.85
N THR A 118 -6.53 6.22 4.74
CA THR A 118 -7.77 5.44 4.79
C THR A 118 -8.41 5.62 6.15
N MET A 119 -9.73 5.77 6.15
CA MET A 119 -10.52 5.65 7.37
C MET A 119 -11.56 4.58 7.18
N GLY A 120 -11.81 3.83 8.24
CA GLY A 120 -12.70 2.69 8.17
C GLY A 120 -13.15 2.22 9.53
N ARG A 121 -13.79 1.05 9.52
CA ARG A 121 -14.21 0.34 10.71
C ARG A 121 -13.66 -1.07 10.70
N VAL A 122 -13.23 -1.52 11.86
CA VAL A 122 -12.88 -2.91 12.12
C VAL A 122 -13.94 -3.51 13.03
N GLN A 123 -14.54 -4.61 12.59
CA GLN A 123 -15.48 -5.42 13.38
C GLN A 123 -14.74 -6.63 13.95
N PHE A 124 -14.89 -6.92 15.24
CA PHE A 124 -14.28 -8.06 15.92
C PHE A 124 -15.33 -9.15 16.20
N GLY A 125 -15.36 -10.18 15.37
CA GLY A 125 -16.28 -11.32 15.51
C GLY A 125 -17.51 -11.25 14.59
N LYS A 126 -18.35 -12.28 14.68
CA LYS A 126 -19.54 -12.44 13.82
C LYS A 126 -20.80 -11.94 14.52
N GLY A 127 -21.72 -11.38 13.74
CA GLY A 127 -23.04 -10.94 14.22
C GLY A 127 -23.19 -9.42 14.36
N ARG A 128 -24.41 -8.99 14.66
CA ARG A 128 -24.78 -7.57 14.75
C ARG A 128 -24.21 -6.86 15.98
N GLU A 129 -23.99 -7.62 17.06
CA GLU A 129 -23.46 -7.14 18.35
C GLU A 129 -21.92 -7.21 18.44
N ALA A 130 -21.25 -7.64 17.35
CA ALA A 130 -19.79 -7.73 17.33
C ALA A 130 -19.17 -6.33 17.55
N PRO A 131 -18.20 -6.17 18.47
CA PRO A 131 -17.56 -4.89 18.73
C PRO A 131 -17.00 -4.27 17.46
N ARG A 132 -17.23 -2.97 17.27
CA ARG A 132 -16.72 -2.19 16.14
C ARG A 132 -15.86 -1.06 16.66
N LYS A 133 -14.71 -0.84 16.01
CA LYS A 133 -13.86 0.33 16.24
C LYS A 133 -13.63 1.05 14.95
N MET A 134 -13.55 2.38 15.02
CA MET A 134 -13.05 3.16 13.89
C MET A 134 -11.54 2.97 13.81
N PHE A 135 -10.97 3.12 12.63
CA PHE A 135 -9.53 3.21 12.48
C PHE A 135 -9.17 4.23 11.42
N ASN A 136 -7.95 4.74 11.54
CA ASN A 136 -7.26 5.51 10.52
C ASN A 136 -5.96 4.79 10.19
N GLU A 137 -5.65 4.69 8.91
CA GLU A 137 -4.39 4.15 8.46
C GLU A 137 -3.80 4.97 7.32
N THR A 138 -2.53 5.37 7.47
CA THR A 138 -1.77 6.11 6.45
C THR A 138 -0.65 5.23 5.90
N PHE A 139 -0.49 5.24 4.58
CA PHE A 139 0.55 4.54 3.85
C PHE A 139 1.39 5.52 3.03
N VAL A 140 2.68 5.26 2.93
CA VAL A 140 3.54 5.80 1.87
C VAL A 140 3.76 4.69 0.85
N LEU A 141 3.19 4.87 -0.34
CA LEU A 141 3.32 3.95 -1.46
C LEU A 141 4.43 4.40 -2.40
N VAL A 142 5.28 3.44 -2.78
CA VAL A 142 6.35 3.62 -3.76
C VAL A 142 6.15 2.68 -4.95
N PRO A 143 6.74 2.99 -6.12
CA PRO A 143 6.54 2.18 -7.31
C PRO A 143 7.16 0.79 -7.20
N ASN A 144 6.43 -0.25 -7.59
CA ASN A 144 7.06 -1.55 -7.77
C ASN A 144 7.77 -1.61 -9.13
N TRP A 145 9.09 -1.45 -9.14
CA TRP A 145 9.89 -1.50 -10.37
C TRP A 145 9.78 -2.84 -11.11
N ASP A 146 9.53 -3.94 -10.40
CA ASP A 146 9.38 -5.26 -11.00
C ASP A 146 8.06 -5.38 -11.80
N SER A 147 7.06 -4.56 -11.46
CA SER A 147 5.81 -4.45 -12.23
C SER A 147 5.96 -3.67 -13.55
N MET A 148 7.09 -2.96 -13.72
CA MET A 148 7.39 -2.13 -14.89
C MET A 148 8.41 -2.79 -15.83
N ALA A 149 8.79 -4.04 -15.55
CA ALA A 149 9.59 -4.82 -16.46
C ALA A 149 8.80 -5.07 -17.77
N ARG A 150 9.52 -5.40 -18.85
CA ARG A 150 8.90 -5.69 -20.16
C ARG A 150 7.85 -6.81 -20.09
N ASN A 151 8.10 -7.82 -19.27
CA ASN A 151 7.19 -8.95 -19.01
C ASN A 151 7.07 -9.14 -17.50
N PRO A 152 6.21 -8.36 -16.82
CA PRO A 152 6.10 -8.44 -15.37
C PRO A 152 5.45 -9.77 -14.95
N PRO A 153 5.82 -10.35 -13.79
CA PRO A 153 5.14 -11.50 -13.24
C PRO A 153 3.64 -11.24 -13.06
N ARG A 154 2.81 -12.26 -13.33
CA ARG A 154 1.35 -12.13 -13.13
C ARG A 154 1.02 -11.85 -11.68
N GLY A 155 0.12 -10.91 -11.43
CA GLY A 155 -0.36 -10.58 -10.08
C GLY A 155 0.62 -9.74 -9.23
N VAL A 156 1.76 -9.31 -9.80
CA VAL A 156 2.67 -8.39 -9.11
C VAL A 156 1.96 -7.08 -8.78
N LYS A 157 2.13 -6.60 -7.55
CA LYS A 157 1.53 -5.33 -7.13
C LYS A 157 2.27 -4.18 -7.80
N ARG A 158 1.53 -3.18 -8.29
CA ARG A 158 2.11 -1.98 -8.91
C ARG A 158 2.73 -1.03 -7.90
N TRP A 159 2.24 -1.06 -6.66
CA TRP A 159 2.63 -0.18 -5.57
C TRP A 159 3.01 -1.01 -4.35
N LEU A 160 4.07 -0.58 -3.65
CA LEU A 160 4.56 -1.22 -2.43
C LEU A 160 4.53 -0.23 -1.27
N ILE A 161 4.24 -0.73 -0.08
CA ILE A 161 4.24 0.02 1.19
C ILE A 161 5.69 0.21 1.63
N MET A 162 6.15 1.46 1.67
CA MET A 162 7.41 1.86 2.29
C MET A 162 7.22 2.26 3.75
N SER A 163 6.08 2.85 4.08
CA SER A 163 5.72 3.20 5.46
C SER A 163 4.22 3.00 5.69
N GLN A 164 3.86 2.56 6.89
CA GLN A 164 2.50 2.30 7.35
C GLN A 164 2.33 2.78 8.78
N ASN A 165 1.29 3.56 9.03
CA ASN A 165 0.85 3.93 10.37
C ASN A 165 -0.63 3.59 10.54
N PHE A 166 -0.93 2.61 11.38
CA PHE A 166 -2.28 2.21 11.73
C PHE A 166 -2.65 2.68 13.14
N ARG A 167 -3.86 3.19 13.31
CA ARG A 167 -4.45 3.49 14.62
C ARG A 167 -5.93 3.11 14.65
N ALA A 168 -6.28 2.17 15.52
CA ALA A 168 -7.67 1.96 15.92
C ALA A 168 -8.05 2.97 17.02
N LEU A 169 -9.23 3.56 16.90
CA LEU A 169 -9.81 4.56 17.80
C LEU A 169 -10.80 3.88 18.77
#